data_AF-A0A8W8KJ13-F1
#
_entry.id   AF-A0A8W8KJ13-F1
#
_cell.length_a   1.000
_cell.length_b   1.000
_cell.length_c   1.000
_cell.angle_alpha   90.00
_cell.angle_beta   90.00
_cell.angle_gamma   90.00
#
_symmetry.space_group_name_H-M   'P 1'
#
loop_
_entity.id
_entity.type
_entity.pdbx_description
1 polymer ?
#
loop_
_entity_poly.entity_id
_entity_poly.type
_entity_poly.pdbx_seq_one_letter_code
_entity_poly.pdbx_strand_id
1 'polypeptide(L)'
;KKEFTLEFSRDRKSMSVYCSPNKPSKTGGAKMFCKGAPEGLLDRCTHARVQGSKIPMSPAIKNEIMKHVKSYGTGRDTLRCLALATIDNPPRREDMDLEDSRKFIQYETNMTFVGVVGMLDPPRKEVMSSIKECRDAGIRVIVITGDNKATAEAICRRIGVFGENESTEGLSYTGREFDDLSSEEQRAAVMRARLFARVEPTHKSKIVEHLQAEGEVSAMTGDGVNDAPALKKAEIGIAMGSGTAVAKSASEMVLADDNFSTIVAAVEEGRAIYNNMKQFIRYLISSNIGEVVCIFLTAALGIPEALIPVQLLWVNLVTDGFPATALGFNPPDLDIMKKPPRNSKEGLITGWLFFRYMAIGIYVGCATVGAAAWWFMVYDQGPQLNYYQLTHHMQCPAEPGMFKDVDCHIFNDPHPMTMALSVLVTIEMLNALNSLSENQSLLVMPPWSNKWLIAAIALSMGLHFFILYVDFMATIFQITPLNVAEWIAVLKISFPVIILDETLKFIARKFTDGNSSVVLELSVLVGVWAAYLGMMLCFTI
;
A
#
# COMPACT_ATOMS: atom_id res chain seq x y z
N LYS A 1 27.09 -44.06 -26.78
CA LYS A 1 27.87 -43.23 -25.85
C LYS A 1 27.71 -41.77 -26.25
N LYS A 2 27.40 -40.87 -25.30
CA LYS A 2 27.44 -39.42 -25.54
C LYS A 2 28.91 -38.99 -25.53
N GLU A 3 29.39 -38.40 -26.61
CA GLU A 3 30.78 -37.94 -26.72
C GLU A 3 30.91 -36.51 -26.18
N PHE A 4 30.16 -35.57 -26.77
CA PHE A 4 30.16 -34.16 -26.37
C PHE A 4 28.79 -33.51 -26.68
N THR A 5 28.62 -32.28 -26.19
CA THR A 5 27.39 -31.48 -26.33
C THR A 5 27.74 -30.15 -26.97
N LEU A 6 26.98 -29.74 -28.00
CA LEU A 6 26.97 -28.36 -28.47
C LEU A 6 25.93 -27.62 -27.63
N GLU A 7 26.40 -26.82 -26.68
CA GLU A 7 25.59 -26.11 -25.69
C GLU A 7 24.60 -25.13 -26.32
N PHE A 8 23.48 -24.85 -25.64
CA PHE A 8 22.47 -23.94 -26.14
C PHE A 8 23.01 -22.51 -26.29
N SER A 9 22.74 -21.87 -27.42
CA SER A 9 23.03 -20.45 -27.62
C SER A 9 21.81 -19.68 -28.15
N ARG A 10 21.67 -18.41 -27.74
CA ARG A 10 20.49 -17.58 -28.02
C ARG A 10 20.33 -17.20 -29.50
N ASP A 11 21.43 -17.14 -30.24
CA ASP A 11 21.51 -16.87 -31.68
C ASP A 11 20.81 -17.97 -32.49
N ARG A 12 21.11 -19.25 -32.22
CA ARG A 12 20.52 -20.38 -32.95
C ARG A 12 19.32 -21.05 -32.27
N LYS A 13 19.13 -20.80 -30.97
CA LYS A 13 18.02 -21.32 -30.15
C LYS A 13 17.87 -22.85 -30.21
N SER A 14 18.98 -23.57 -30.29
CA SER A 14 19.03 -25.03 -30.30
C SER A 14 20.23 -25.53 -29.51
N MET A 15 20.17 -26.81 -29.15
CA MET A 15 21.29 -27.56 -28.61
C MET A 15 21.35 -28.93 -29.27
N SER A 16 22.54 -29.51 -29.34
CA SER A 16 22.71 -30.83 -29.91
C SER A 16 23.74 -31.66 -29.16
N VAL A 17 23.64 -32.99 -29.27
CA VAL A 17 24.58 -33.93 -28.65
C VAL A 17 25.10 -34.89 -29.70
N TYR A 18 26.42 -35.08 -29.72
CA TYR A 18 27.09 -36.04 -30.60
C TYR A 18 27.21 -37.39 -29.89
N CYS A 19 26.74 -38.44 -30.54
CA CYS A 19 26.63 -39.77 -29.97
C CYS A 19 27.21 -40.84 -30.90
N SER A 20 28.08 -41.69 -30.35
CA SER A 20 28.63 -42.88 -31.01
C SER A 20 27.88 -44.15 -30.56
N PRO A 21 27.70 -45.17 -31.40
CA PRO A 21 27.11 -46.43 -30.97
C PRO A 21 28.05 -47.23 -30.05
N ASN A 22 27.53 -47.86 -28.99
CA ASN A 22 28.35 -48.65 -28.04
C ASN A 22 28.82 -50.00 -28.61
N LYS A 23 28.12 -50.52 -29.62
CA LYS A 23 28.47 -51.74 -30.36
C LYS A 23 28.43 -51.43 -31.85
N PRO A 24 29.34 -51.98 -32.68
CA PRO A 24 29.28 -51.82 -34.12
C PRO A 24 27.95 -52.40 -34.62
N SER A 25 27.03 -51.50 -34.98
CA SER A 25 25.73 -51.85 -35.56
C SER A 25 25.83 -51.87 -37.07
N LYS A 26 25.09 -52.78 -37.72
CA LYS A 26 24.95 -52.83 -39.19
C LYS A 26 24.28 -51.56 -39.78
N THR A 27 23.71 -50.67 -38.96
CA THR A 27 22.84 -49.56 -39.40
C THR A 27 23.28 -48.15 -38.98
N GLY A 28 24.56 -47.90 -38.65
CA GLY A 28 25.07 -46.53 -38.78
C GLY A 28 26.18 -46.12 -37.82
N GLY A 29 26.99 -45.17 -38.31
CA GLY A 29 28.03 -44.48 -37.58
C GLY A 29 27.48 -43.52 -36.51
N ALA A 30 28.29 -42.53 -36.14
CA ALA A 30 27.88 -41.53 -35.16
C ALA A 30 26.67 -40.71 -35.64
N LYS A 31 25.88 -40.20 -34.69
CA LYS A 31 24.70 -39.36 -34.94
C LYS A 31 24.71 -38.14 -34.05
N MET A 32 24.07 -37.07 -34.49
CA MET A 32 23.74 -35.94 -33.63
C MET A 32 22.24 -35.86 -33.38
N PHE A 33 21.85 -35.66 -32.13
CA PHE A 33 20.47 -35.42 -31.73
C PHE A 33 20.31 -33.94 -31.38
N CYS A 34 19.40 -33.25 -32.04
CA CYS A 34 19.19 -31.82 -31.92
C CYS A 34 17.80 -31.55 -31.35
N LYS A 35 17.71 -30.58 -30.42
CA LYS A 35 16.44 -30.02 -29.95
C LYS A 35 16.52 -28.49 -29.93
N GLY A 36 15.41 -27.82 -30.23
CA GLY A 36 15.40 -26.35 -30.25
C GLY A 36 14.06 -25.74 -30.64
N ALA A 37 14.10 -24.43 -30.85
CA ALA A 37 12.95 -23.66 -31.33
C ALA A 37 12.47 -24.18 -32.70
N PRO A 38 11.17 -24.46 -32.88
CA PRO A 38 10.65 -25.06 -34.11
C PRO A 38 11.00 -24.31 -35.39
N GLU A 39 10.84 -22.98 -35.41
CA GLU A 39 11.11 -22.12 -36.58
C GLU A 39 12.54 -22.32 -37.11
N GLY A 40 13.55 -21.99 -36.28
CA GLY A 40 14.95 -22.06 -36.69
C GLY A 40 15.49 -23.48 -36.87
N LEU A 41 14.90 -24.48 -36.23
CA LEU A 41 15.31 -25.88 -36.40
C LEU A 41 14.75 -26.47 -37.70
N LEU A 42 13.49 -26.17 -38.05
CA LEU A 42 12.86 -26.63 -39.29
C LEU A 42 13.48 -25.99 -40.53
N ASP A 43 13.96 -24.75 -40.44
CA ASP A 43 14.72 -24.10 -41.53
C ASP A 43 16.01 -24.84 -41.89
N ARG A 44 16.61 -25.54 -40.93
CA ARG A 44 17.85 -26.32 -41.09
C ARG A 44 17.59 -27.81 -41.35
N CYS A 45 16.33 -28.23 -41.48
CA CYS A 45 15.95 -29.60 -41.80
C CYS A 45 15.76 -29.78 -43.31
N THR A 46 16.53 -30.70 -43.91
CA THR A 46 16.39 -31.08 -45.33
C THR A 46 15.54 -32.32 -45.52
N HIS A 47 15.32 -33.10 -44.45
CA HIS A 47 14.57 -34.35 -44.50
C HIS A 47 13.58 -34.45 -43.32
N ALA A 48 12.59 -35.32 -43.45
CA ALA A 48 11.68 -35.71 -42.37
C ALA A 48 11.70 -37.23 -42.20
N ARG A 49 11.47 -37.70 -40.98
CA ARG A 49 11.36 -39.12 -40.64
C ARG A 49 9.90 -39.54 -40.54
N VAL A 50 9.47 -40.47 -41.39
CA VAL A 50 8.11 -41.02 -41.40
C VAL A 50 8.19 -42.53 -41.30
N GLN A 51 7.64 -43.11 -40.23
CA GLN A 51 7.62 -44.58 -40.00
C GLN A 51 8.99 -45.27 -40.16
N GLY A 52 10.07 -44.58 -39.80
CA GLY A 52 11.45 -45.08 -39.92
C GLY A 52 12.16 -44.77 -41.25
N SER A 53 11.43 -44.32 -42.27
CA SER A 53 11.97 -43.92 -43.57
C SER A 53 12.32 -42.43 -43.60
N LYS A 54 13.38 -42.09 -44.34
CA LYS A 54 13.85 -40.71 -44.55
C LYS A 54 13.29 -40.18 -45.87
N ILE A 55 12.47 -39.13 -45.79
CA ILE A 55 11.89 -38.45 -46.97
C ILE A 55 12.42 -37.01 -47.08
N PRO A 56 12.54 -36.43 -48.28
CA PRO A 56 12.92 -35.03 -48.44
C PRO A 56 11.85 -34.11 -47.83
N MET A 57 12.30 -33.04 -47.15
CA MET A 57 11.42 -32.04 -46.54
C MET A 57 10.82 -31.15 -47.64
N SER A 58 9.54 -31.35 -47.96
CA SER A 58 8.83 -30.46 -48.88
C SER A 58 8.29 -29.21 -48.16
N PRO A 59 8.10 -28.07 -48.86
CA PRO A 59 7.49 -26.88 -48.27
C PRO A 59 6.10 -27.14 -47.67
N ALA A 60 5.32 -28.04 -48.28
CA ALA A 60 4.00 -28.43 -47.79
C ALA A 60 4.07 -29.13 -46.42
N ILE A 61 4.99 -30.10 -46.25
CA ILE A 61 5.20 -30.79 -44.97
C ILE A 61 5.67 -29.80 -43.90
N LYS A 62 6.62 -28.93 -44.24
CA LYS A 62 7.13 -27.91 -43.32
C LYS A 62 6.01 -26.97 -42.84
N ASN A 63 5.15 -26.51 -43.75
CA ASN A 63 4.03 -25.64 -43.43
C ASN A 63 3.00 -26.33 -42.54
N GLU A 64 2.70 -27.62 -42.77
CA GLU A 64 1.76 -28.37 -41.93
C GLU A 64 2.30 -28.59 -40.52
N ILE A 65 3.60 -28.91 -40.37
CA ILE A 65 4.25 -29.00 -39.06
C ILE A 65 4.18 -27.66 -38.32
N MET A 66 4.50 -26.56 -39.02
CA MET A 66 4.44 -25.21 -38.45
C MET A 66 3.02 -24.81 -38.04
N LYS A 67 2.01 -25.23 -38.80
CA LYS A 67 0.60 -25.02 -38.47
C LYS A 67 0.23 -25.71 -37.15
N HIS A 68 0.64 -26.96 -36.95
CA HIS A 68 0.42 -27.67 -35.68
C HIS A 68 1.19 -27.04 -34.52
N VAL A 69 2.45 -26.67 -34.72
CA VAL A 69 3.25 -25.96 -33.70
C VAL A 69 2.57 -24.66 -33.29
N LYS A 70 2.07 -23.89 -34.26
CA LYS A 70 1.32 -22.66 -33.99
C LYS A 70 0.05 -22.97 -33.21
N SER A 71 -0.74 -23.97 -33.63
CA SER A 71 -1.95 -24.39 -32.92
C SER A 71 -1.68 -24.77 -31.46
N TYR A 72 -0.61 -25.50 -31.17
CA TYR A 72 -0.25 -25.88 -29.80
C TYR A 72 0.26 -24.70 -28.96
N GLY A 73 1.01 -23.78 -29.58
CA GLY A 73 1.59 -22.63 -28.89
C GLY A 73 0.63 -21.46 -28.67
N THR A 74 -0.36 -21.28 -29.57
CA THR A 74 -1.31 -20.16 -29.54
C THR A 74 -2.74 -20.57 -29.21
N GLY A 75 -3.03 -21.87 -29.21
CA GLY A 75 -4.32 -22.41 -28.77
C GLY A 75 -4.50 -22.37 -27.26
N ARG A 76 -5.61 -22.95 -26.78
CA ARG A 76 -5.91 -23.05 -25.33
C ARG A 76 -4.86 -23.84 -24.54
N ASP A 77 -4.10 -24.71 -25.22
CA ASP A 77 -3.09 -25.54 -24.59
C ASP A 77 -1.84 -24.73 -24.18
N THR A 78 -1.55 -23.61 -24.87
CA THR A 78 -0.43 -22.68 -24.56
C THR A 78 0.91 -23.40 -24.32
N LEU A 79 1.25 -24.36 -25.18
CA LEU A 79 2.40 -25.24 -24.97
C LEU A 79 3.68 -24.62 -25.50
N ARG A 80 4.74 -24.70 -24.69
CA ARG A 80 6.12 -24.50 -25.14
C ARG A 80 6.53 -25.67 -26.01
N CYS A 81 6.60 -25.42 -27.32
CA CYS A 81 6.95 -26.44 -28.30
C CYS A 81 8.47 -26.51 -28.53
N LEU A 82 9.02 -27.73 -28.53
CA LEU A 82 10.39 -28.02 -28.95
C LEU A 82 10.37 -28.96 -30.16
N ALA A 83 11.06 -28.59 -31.22
CA ALA A 83 11.31 -29.48 -32.35
C ALA A 83 12.50 -30.38 -32.04
N LEU A 84 12.38 -31.64 -32.45
CA LEU A 84 13.39 -32.68 -32.31
C LEU A 84 13.82 -33.12 -33.70
N ALA A 85 15.12 -33.15 -33.94
CA ALA A 85 15.70 -33.61 -35.20
C ALA A 85 16.99 -34.39 -34.98
N THR A 86 17.41 -35.12 -36.00
CA THR A 86 18.65 -35.90 -35.98
C THR A 86 19.47 -35.66 -37.22
N ILE A 87 20.79 -35.54 -37.06
CA ILE A 87 21.74 -35.60 -38.17
C ILE A 87 22.22 -37.04 -38.27
N ASP A 88 21.87 -37.69 -39.38
CA ASP A 88 22.22 -39.09 -39.60
C ASP A 88 23.70 -39.27 -39.92
N ASN A 89 24.30 -38.30 -40.63
CA ASN A 89 25.71 -38.29 -41.04
C ASN A 89 26.38 -36.98 -40.57
N PRO A 90 26.75 -36.86 -39.30
CA PRO A 90 27.39 -35.66 -38.78
C PRO A 90 28.86 -35.54 -39.26
N PRO A 91 29.46 -34.34 -39.18
CA PRO A 91 30.89 -34.15 -39.43
C PRO A 91 31.73 -35.03 -38.50
N ARG A 92 32.96 -35.38 -38.90
CA ARG A 92 33.88 -36.10 -38.01
C ARG A 92 34.30 -35.17 -36.87
N ARG A 93 34.62 -35.76 -35.72
CA ARG A 93 35.04 -35.02 -34.51
C ARG A 93 36.23 -34.10 -34.76
N GLU A 94 37.16 -34.53 -35.61
CA GLU A 94 38.37 -33.77 -35.99
C GLU A 94 38.05 -32.49 -36.77
N ASP A 95 36.91 -32.45 -37.47
CA ASP A 95 36.48 -31.34 -38.31
C ASP A 95 35.61 -30.32 -37.54
N MET A 96 35.36 -30.56 -36.24
CA MET A 96 34.53 -29.71 -35.38
C MET A 96 35.36 -28.99 -34.34
N ASP A 97 35.30 -27.67 -34.39
CA ASP A 97 35.83 -26.79 -33.37
C ASP A 97 34.79 -26.66 -32.25
N LEU A 98 35.09 -27.26 -31.10
CA LEU A 98 34.19 -27.30 -29.94
C LEU A 98 34.34 -26.08 -29.03
N GLU A 99 35.38 -25.26 -29.23
CA GLU A 99 35.63 -24.07 -28.41
C GLU A 99 34.83 -22.87 -28.93
N ASP A 100 34.63 -22.76 -30.24
CA ASP A 100 33.88 -21.68 -30.86
C ASP A 100 32.38 -21.99 -31.03
N SER A 101 31.57 -21.49 -30.08
CA SER A 101 30.12 -21.66 -30.09
C SER A 101 29.40 -21.07 -31.31
N ARG A 102 30.01 -20.11 -32.02
CA ARG A 102 29.41 -19.50 -33.21
C ARG A 102 29.37 -20.45 -34.40
N LYS A 103 30.28 -21.44 -34.44
CA LYS A 103 30.35 -22.45 -35.51
C LYS A 103 29.31 -23.55 -35.35
N PHE A 104 28.71 -23.70 -34.16
CA PHE A 104 27.74 -24.77 -33.87
C PHE A 104 26.54 -24.76 -34.82
N ILE A 105 26.14 -23.58 -35.30
CA ILE A 105 25.04 -23.47 -36.27
C ILE A 105 25.37 -24.16 -37.60
N GLN A 106 26.63 -24.19 -38.02
CA GLN A 106 27.09 -24.82 -39.27
C GLN A 106 27.07 -26.34 -39.15
N TYR A 107 27.43 -26.87 -37.98
CA TYR A 107 27.38 -28.29 -37.67
C TYR A 107 25.94 -28.80 -37.55
N GLU A 108 25.02 -27.96 -37.09
CA GLU A 108 23.59 -28.25 -36.95
C GLU A 108 22.82 -28.01 -38.27
N THR A 109 23.32 -28.48 -39.40
CA THR A 109 22.67 -28.37 -40.74
C THR A 109 22.35 -29.75 -41.33
N ASN A 110 21.56 -29.79 -42.42
CA ASN A 110 21.13 -31.03 -43.08
C ASN A 110 20.42 -32.03 -42.15
N MET A 111 19.60 -31.50 -41.24
CA MET A 111 18.91 -32.30 -40.23
C MET A 111 17.73 -33.09 -40.83
N THR A 112 17.42 -34.21 -40.18
CA THR A 112 16.20 -34.99 -40.40
C THR A 112 15.24 -34.74 -39.25
N PHE A 113 14.13 -34.06 -39.52
CA PHE A 113 13.08 -33.80 -38.55
C PHE A 113 12.47 -35.12 -38.04
N VAL A 114 12.25 -35.23 -36.72
CA VAL A 114 11.67 -36.41 -36.09
C VAL A 114 10.29 -36.12 -35.51
N GLY A 115 10.12 -35.01 -34.81
CA GLY A 115 8.85 -34.68 -34.18
C GLY A 115 8.89 -33.40 -33.35
N VAL A 116 7.75 -33.07 -32.75
CA VAL A 116 7.60 -31.94 -31.83
C VAL A 116 7.07 -32.46 -30.50
N VAL A 117 7.59 -31.92 -29.41
CA VAL A 117 7.02 -32.12 -28.06
C VAL A 117 6.53 -30.78 -27.54
N GLY A 118 5.33 -30.77 -26.94
CA GLY A 118 4.77 -29.62 -26.25
C GLY A 118 4.85 -29.85 -24.75
N MET A 119 5.36 -28.87 -24.01
CA MET A 119 5.33 -28.86 -22.55
C MET A 119 4.59 -27.61 -22.07
N LEU A 120 3.78 -27.74 -21.02
CA LEU A 120 3.10 -26.62 -20.40
C LEU A 120 3.85 -26.24 -19.13
N ASP A 121 4.09 -24.94 -18.96
CA ASP A 121 4.37 -24.38 -17.63
C ASP A 121 3.04 -23.82 -17.10
N PRO A 122 2.32 -24.56 -16.23
CA PRO A 122 0.97 -24.18 -15.84
C PRO A 122 1.02 -22.95 -14.94
N PRO A 123 0.17 -21.93 -15.17
CA PRO A 123 0.05 -20.83 -14.23
C PRO A 123 -0.44 -21.36 -12.87
N ARG A 124 0.01 -20.73 -11.78
CA ARG A 124 -0.49 -21.04 -10.44
C ARG A 124 -1.99 -20.76 -10.37
N LYS A 125 -2.72 -21.56 -9.59
CA LYS A 125 -4.18 -21.49 -9.50
C LYS A 125 -4.68 -20.15 -8.97
N GLU A 126 -3.94 -19.54 -8.04
CA GLU A 126 -4.32 -18.28 -7.39
C GLU A 126 -4.08 -17.04 -8.28
N VAL A 127 -3.31 -17.15 -9.36
CA VAL A 127 -2.93 -15.98 -10.18
C VAL A 127 -4.14 -15.36 -10.87
N MET A 128 -5.09 -16.18 -11.31
CA MET A 128 -6.29 -15.68 -11.98
C MET A 128 -7.17 -14.85 -11.05
N SER A 129 -7.39 -15.29 -9.81
CA SER A 129 -8.15 -14.51 -8.81
C SER A 129 -7.39 -13.25 -8.43
N SER A 130 -6.07 -13.34 -8.24
CA SER A 130 -5.21 -12.21 -7.91
C SER A 130 -5.23 -11.11 -8.98
N ILE A 131 -5.19 -11.48 -10.27
CA ILE A 131 -5.27 -10.50 -11.37
C ILE A 131 -6.64 -9.83 -11.42
N LYS A 132 -7.71 -10.58 -11.11
CA LYS A 132 -9.04 -10.02 -11.00
C LYS A 132 -9.12 -9.01 -9.86
N GLU A 133 -8.59 -9.34 -8.68
CA GLU A 133 -8.52 -8.44 -7.53
C GLU A 133 -7.70 -7.19 -7.83
N CYS A 134 -6.56 -7.31 -8.51
CA CYS A 134 -5.80 -6.15 -8.99
C CYS A 134 -6.67 -5.25 -9.89
N ARG A 135 -7.42 -5.83 -10.84
CA ARG A 135 -8.30 -5.08 -11.73
C ARG A 135 -9.41 -4.38 -10.97
N ASP A 136 -10.07 -5.06 -10.04
CA ASP A 136 -11.13 -4.51 -9.19
C ASP A 136 -10.59 -3.37 -8.29
N ALA A 137 -9.33 -3.46 -7.87
CA ALA A 137 -8.60 -2.44 -7.11
C ALA A 137 -7.99 -1.32 -7.97
N GLY A 138 -8.23 -1.31 -9.29
CA GLY A 138 -7.69 -0.32 -10.23
C GLY A 138 -6.18 -0.41 -10.47
N ILE A 139 -5.55 -1.55 -10.15
CA ILE A 139 -4.12 -1.80 -10.33
C ILE A 139 -3.91 -2.47 -11.70
N ARG A 140 -3.07 -1.86 -12.54
CA ARG A 140 -2.70 -2.42 -13.84
C ARG A 140 -1.57 -3.44 -13.70
N VAL A 141 -1.81 -4.65 -14.21
CA VAL A 141 -0.79 -5.70 -14.28
C VAL A 141 -0.18 -5.74 -15.68
N ILE A 142 1.15 -5.62 -15.77
CA ILE A 142 1.91 -5.73 -17.01
C ILE A 142 2.78 -6.98 -16.93
N VAL A 143 2.57 -7.92 -17.85
CA VAL A 143 3.34 -9.16 -17.94
C VAL A 143 4.61 -8.92 -18.76
N ILE A 144 5.75 -9.34 -18.23
CA ILE A 144 7.04 -9.26 -18.90
C ILE A 144 7.61 -10.68 -19.00
N THR A 145 7.85 -11.17 -20.22
CA THR A 145 8.32 -12.54 -20.44
C THR A 145 9.38 -12.67 -21.53
N GLY A 146 10.20 -13.72 -21.43
CA GLY A 146 11.14 -14.15 -22.46
C GLY A 146 10.51 -15.01 -23.56
N ASP A 147 9.26 -15.46 -23.39
CA ASP A 147 8.57 -16.28 -24.37
C ASP A 147 8.24 -15.52 -25.66
N ASN A 148 7.82 -16.25 -26.69
CA ASN A 148 7.35 -15.64 -27.92
C ASN A 148 6.04 -14.85 -27.64
N LYS A 149 5.75 -13.84 -28.49
CA LYS A 149 4.57 -12.99 -28.32
C LYS A 149 3.27 -13.79 -28.28
N ALA A 150 3.09 -14.69 -29.24
CA ALA A 150 1.83 -15.40 -29.42
C ALA A 150 1.48 -16.37 -28.27
N THR A 151 2.47 -17.08 -27.71
CA THR A 151 2.30 -17.92 -26.51
C THR A 151 2.11 -17.05 -25.28
N ALA A 152 2.83 -15.94 -25.15
CA ALA A 152 2.65 -15.01 -24.05
C ALA A 152 1.24 -14.38 -24.04
N GLU A 153 0.71 -13.99 -25.20
CA GLU A 153 -0.66 -13.50 -25.36
C GLU A 153 -1.68 -14.57 -24.94
N ALA A 154 -1.46 -15.82 -25.35
CA ALA A 154 -2.34 -16.93 -25.00
C ALA A 154 -2.33 -17.24 -23.50
N ILE A 155 -1.15 -17.20 -22.85
CA ILE A 155 -1.04 -17.31 -21.38
C ILE A 155 -1.75 -16.13 -20.71
N CYS A 156 -1.55 -14.90 -21.19
CA CYS A 156 -2.19 -13.70 -20.66
C CYS A 156 -3.73 -13.75 -20.74
N ARG A 157 -4.30 -14.34 -21.81
CA ARG A 157 -5.74 -14.62 -21.90
C ARG A 157 -6.19 -15.63 -20.84
N ARG A 158 -5.39 -16.68 -20.61
CA ARG A 158 -5.70 -17.73 -19.64
C ARG A 158 -5.64 -17.27 -18.19
N ILE A 159 -4.71 -16.38 -17.84
CA ILE A 159 -4.61 -15.81 -16.48
C ILE A 159 -5.53 -14.60 -16.28
N GLY A 160 -6.21 -14.12 -17.32
CA GLY A 160 -7.19 -13.05 -17.25
C GLY A 160 -6.65 -11.63 -17.44
N VAL A 161 -5.41 -11.44 -17.88
CA VAL A 161 -4.85 -10.12 -18.24
C VAL A 161 -5.54 -9.53 -19.48
N PHE A 162 -5.82 -10.40 -20.46
CA PHE A 162 -6.66 -10.09 -21.63
C PHE A 162 -7.97 -10.87 -21.56
N GLY A 163 -9.04 -10.32 -22.10
CA GLY A 163 -10.26 -11.08 -22.36
C GLY A 163 -10.05 -12.16 -23.43
N GLU A 164 -10.85 -13.24 -23.42
CA GLU A 164 -10.68 -14.36 -24.36
C GLU A 164 -10.71 -13.92 -25.83
N ASN A 165 -11.52 -12.91 -26.16
CA ASN A 165 -11.72 -12.37 -27.51
C ASN A 165 -11.24 -10.91 -27.68
N GLU A 166 -10.51 -10.37 -26.69
CA GLU A 166 -9.99 -8.99 -26.75
C GLU A 166 -8.87 -8.91 -27.81
N SER A 167 -8.86 -7.83 -28.62
CA SER A 167 -7.75 -7.56 -29.52
C SER A 167 -6.52 -7.17 -28.71
N THR A 168 -5.37 -7.77 -29.02
CA THR A 168 -4.08 -7.47 -28.37
C THR A 168 -3.27 -6.40 -29.13
N GLU A 169 -3.80 -5.90 -30.25
CA GLU A 169 -3.15 -4.85 -31.05
C GLU A 169 -3.02 -3.55 -30.24
N GLY A 170 -1.81 -3.01 -30.18
CA GLY A 170 -1.49 -1.83 -29.37
C GLY A 170 -1.41 -2.09 -27.85
N LEU A 171 -1.62 -3.33 -27.40
CA LEU A 171 -1.52 -3.73 -25.98
C LEU A 171 -0.40 -4.74 -25.71
N SER A 172 0.08 -5.42 -26.76
CA SER A 172 1.20 -6.38 -26.69
C SER A 172 2.32 -6.01 -27.64
N TYR A 173 3.55 -5.97 -27.12
CA TYR A 173 4.76 -5.64 -27.87
C TYR A 173 5.85 -6.69 -27.65
N THR A 174 6.66 -6.95 -28.68
CA THR A 174 7.96 -7.60 -28.49
C THR A 174 9.03 -6.57 -28.11
N GLY A 175 10.15 -7.02 -27.54
CA GLY A 175 11.31 -6.14 -27.31
C GLY A 175 11.77 -5.41 -28.58
N ARG A 176 11.78 -6.08 -29.73
CA ARG A 176 12.15 -5.47 -31.02
C ARG A 176 11.12 -4.43 -31.48
N GLU A 177 9.84 -4.82 -31.47
CA GLU A 177 8.75 -3.89 -31.82
C GLU A 177 8.77 -2.65 -30.92
N PHE A 178 9.17 -2.79 -29.65
CA PHE A 178 9.29 -1.67 -28.73
C PHE A 178 10.50 -0.79 -29.03
N ASP A 179 11.66 -1.36 -29.35
CA ASP A 179 12.86 -0.61 -29.72
C ASP A 179 12.70 0.15 -31.05
N ASP A 180 11.91 -0.38 -31.99
CA ASP A 180 11.65 0.24 -33.30
C ASP A 180 10.75 1.49 -33.19
N LEU A 181 10.04 1.67 -32.07
CA LEU A 181 9.21 2.86 -31.80
C LEU A 181 10.07 4.06 -31.41
N SER A 182 9.59 5.27 -31.74
CA SER A 182 10.19 6.50 -31.22
C SER A 182 9.99 6.63 -29.71
N SER A 183 10.80 7.45 -29.02
CA SER A 183 10.71 7.60 -27.56
C SER A 183 9.33 8.09 -27.07
N GLU A 184 8.63 8.92 -27.84
CA GLU A 184 7.26 9.37 -27.50
C GLU A 184 6.24 8.23 -27.68
N GLU A 185 6.37 7.44 -28.74
CA GLU A 185 5.53 6.27 -28.97
C GLU A 185 5.80 5.16 -27.95
N GLN A 186 7.05 4.99 -27.52
CA GLN A 186 7.42 4.07 -26.43
C GLN A 186 6.71 4.46 -25.13
N ARG A 187 6.71 5.75 -24.78
CA ARG A 187 6.01 6.28 -23.61
C ARG A 187 4.50 6.03 -23.70
N ALA A 188 3.88 6.33 -24.85
CA ALA A 188 2.46 6.06 -25.08
C ALA A 188 2.12 4.56 -25.04
N ALA A 189 3.00 3.71 -25.59
CA ALA A 189 2.86 2.26 -25.58
C ALA A 189 2.91 1.71 -24.16
N VAL A 190 3.86 2.14 -23.33
CA VAL A 190 3.99 1.70 -21.93
C VAL A 190 2.74 2.03 -21.11
N MET A 191 2.05 3.12 -21.39
CA MET A 191 0.82 3.49 -20.67
C MET A 191 -0.39 2.60 -20.99
N ARG A 192 -0.40 1.92 -22.15
CA ARG A 192 -1.51 1.05 -22.56
C ARG A 192 -1.17 -0.43 -22.52
N ALA A 193 0.09 -0.77 -22.75
CA ALA A 193 0.56 -2.13 -22.85
C ALA A 193 0.28 -2.92 -21.56
N ARG A 194 -0.06 -4.19 -21.74
CA ARG A 194 -0.23 -5.18 -20.67
C ARG A 194 0.72 -6.37 -20.83
N LEU A 195 1.42 -6.48 -21.98
CA LEU A 195 2.34 -7.56 -22.25
C LEU A 195 3.56 -7.10 -23.06
N PHE A 196 4.74 -7.38 -22.53
CA PHE A 196 6.01 -7.30 -23.25
C PHE A 196 6.64 -8.69 -23.35
N ALA A 197 6.92 -9.14 -24.58
CA ALA A 197 7.48 -10.46 -24.88
C ALA A 197 8.90 -10.36 -25.47
N ARG A 198 9.71 -11.40 -25.29
CA ARG A 198 11.14 -11.42 -25.69
C ARG A 198 11.90 -10.18 -25.24
N VAL A 199 11.73 -9.83 -23.97
CA VAL A 199 12.26 -8.60 -23.37
C VAL A 199 13.71 -8.77 -22.95
N GLU A 200 14.52 -7.72 -23.13
CA GLU A 200 15.90 -7.67 -22.64
C GLU A 200 15.99 -6.95 -21.28
N PRO A 201 17.06 -7.17 -20.50
CA PRO A 201 17.21 -6.53 -19.18
C PRO A 201 17.10 -5.00 -19.22
N THR A 202 17.61 -4.38 -20.28
CA THR A 202 17.52 -2.92 -20.53
C THR A 202 16.10 -2.43 -20.75
N HIS A 203 15.22 -3.25 -21.32
CA HIS A 203 13.82 -2.87 -21.54
C HIS A 203 13.04 -2.82 -20.23
N LYS A 204 13.33 -3.72 -19.29
CA LYS A 204 12.67 -3.74 -17.97
C LYS A 204 12.85 -2.39 -17.26
N SER A 205 14.09 -1.88 -17.22
CA SER A 205 14.37 -0.59 -16.58
C SER A 205 13.82 0.61 -17.36
N LYS A 206 13.79 0.57 -18.70
CA LYS A 206 13.14 1.60 -19.54
C LYS A 206 11.62 1.66 -19.31
N ILE A 207 10.96 0.51 -19.22
CA ILE A 207 9.51 0.45 -18.96
C ILE A 207 9.18 1.13 -17.63
N VAL A 208 9.94 0.80 -16.58
CA VAL A 208 9.80 1.44 -15.26
C VAL A 208 10.01 2.96 -15.38
N GLU A 209 11.06 3.40 -16.06
CA GLU A 209 11.35 4.83 -16.25
C GLU A 209 10.21 5.60 -16.93
N HIS A 210 9.57 4.99 -17.95
CA HIS A 210 8.43 5.60 -18.61
C HIS A 210 7.18 5.66 -17.71
N LEU A 211 6.94 4.64 -16.87
CA LEU A 211 5.84 4.65 -15.89
C LEU A 211 6.07 5.76 -14.84
N GLN A 212 7.29 5.89 -14.35
CA GLN A 212 7.68 6.92 -13.38
C GLN A 212 7.54 8.32 -13.96
N ALA A 213 7.89 8.52 -15.23
CA ALA A 213 7.75 9.80 -15.91
C ALA A 213 6.29 10.27 -16.06
N GLU A 214 5.32 9.37 -15.90
CA GLU A 214 3.88 9.65 -15.86
C GLU A 214 3.34 9.78 -14.42
N GLY A 215 4.19 9.58 -13.41
CA GLY A 215 3.82 9.67 -12.00
C GLY A 215 3.09 8.43 -11.47
N GLU A 216 3.14 7.31 -12.19
CA GLU A 216 2.63 6.02 -11.73
C GLU A 216 3.60 5.41 -10.71
N VAL A 217 3.06 4.85 -9.63
CA VAL A 217 3.85 4.08 -8.65
C VAL A 217 3.97 2.65 -9.15
N SER A 218 5.18 2.25 -9.52
CA SER A 218 5.45 0.96 -10.16
C SER A 218 6.02 -0.07 -9.19
N ALA A 219 5.52 -1.31 -9.30
CA ALA A 219 6.08 -2.47 -8.63
C ALA A 219 6.66 -3.43 -9.68
N MET A 220 7.94 -3.76 -9.57
CA MET A 220 8.65 -4.61 -10.53
C MET A 220 9.08 -5.91 -9.87
N THR A 221 8.81 -7.05 -10.50
CA THR A 221 9.21 -8.37 -9.99
C THR A 221 10.42 -8.93 -10.74
N GLY A 222 11.34 -9.59 -10.05
CA GLY A 222 12.51 -10.21 -10.65
C GLY A 222 13.20 -11.26 -9.78
N ASP A 223 13.98 -12.14 -10.39
CA ASP A 223 14.69 -13.24 -9.71
C ASP A 223 16.19 -13.25 -10.02
N GLY A 224 16.57 -12.78 -11.21
CA GLY A 224 17.95 -12.78 -11.69
C GLY A 224 18.73 -11.51 -11.43
N VAL A 225 20.06 -11.61 -11.56
CA VAL A 225 20.99 -10.45 -11.54
C VAL A 225 20.63 -9.42 -12.62
N ASN A 226 20.09 -9.89 -13.74
CA ASN A 226 19.65 -9.07 -14.86
C ASN A 226 18.50 -8.13 -14.50
N ASP A 227 17.73 -8.45 -13.45
CA ASP A 227 16.57 -7.68 -13.05
C ASP A 227 16.90 -6.63 -12.00
N ALA A 228 18.09 -6.72 -11.38
CA ALA A 228 18.52 -5.80 -10.32
C ALA A 228 18.45 -4.31 -10.72
N PRO A 229 18.81 -3.88 -11.95
CA PRO A 229 18.66 -2.48 -12.34
C PRO A 229 17.20 -2.03 -12.41
N ALA A 230 16.28 -2.91 -12.81
CA ALA A 230 14.86 -2.59 -12.90
C ALA A 230 14.17 -2.62 -11.52
N LEU A 231 14.54 -3.60 -10.67
CA LEU A 231 14.08 -3.72 -9.28
C LEU A 231 14.43 -2.45 -8.51
N LYS A 232 15.69 -2.03 -8.55
CA LYS A 232 16.17 -0.83 -7.85
C LYS A 232 15.59 0.48 -8.40
N LYS A 233 15.21 0.50 -9.68
CA LYS A 233 14.65 1.71 -10.30
C LYS A 233 13.17 1.87 -9.94
N ALA A 234 12.42 0.78 -9.80
CA ALA A 234 11.01 0.84 -9.43
C ALA A 234 10.81 1.40 -8.02
N GLU A 235 9.64 1.97 -7.73
CA GLU A 235 9.29 2.42 -6.38
C GLU A 235 9.26 1.24 -5.39
N ILE A 236 8.87 0.06 -5.89
CA ILE A 236 8.82 -1.18 -5.12
C ILE A 236 9.43 -2.31 -5.97
N GLY A 237 10.69 -2.62 -5.74
CA GLY A 237 11.33 -3.83 -6.24
C GLY A 237 10.87 -5.05 -5.43
N ILE A 238 10.43 -6.10 -6.13
CA ILE A 238 9.95 -7.35 -5.53
C ILE A 238 10.82 -8.50 -6.04
N ALA A 239 11.62 -9.09 -5.16
CA ALA A 239 12.44 -10.25 -5.49
C ALA A 239 11.76 -11.57 -5.16
N MET A 240 12.04 -12.60 -5.97
CA MET A 240 11.63 -13.97 -5.70
C MET A 240 12.47 -14.57 -4.56
N GLY A 241 11.85 -15.38 -3.69
CA GLY A 241 12.49 -16.14 -2.62
C GLY A 241 13.46 -17.19 -3.15
N SER A 242 13.17 -17.81 -4.29
CA SER A 242 14.14 -18.65 -5.02
C SER A 242 15.17 -17.84 -5.82
N GLY A 243 15.04 -16.51 -5.87
CA GLY A 243 15.88 -15.61 -6.65
C GLY A 243 17.31 -15.48 -6.11
N THR A 244 18.17 -14.89 -6.94
CA THR A 244 19.57 -14.60 -6.63
C THR A 244 19.70 -13.62 -5.46
N ALA A 245 20.79 -13.73 -4.70
CA ALA A 245 21.08 -12.81 -3.59
C ALA A 245 21.16 -11.35 -4.07
N VAL A 246 21.65 -11.12 -5.29
CA VAL A 246 21.72 -9.78 -5.90
C VAL A 246 20.32 -9.20 -6.12
N ALA A 247 19.38 -9.99 -6.66
CA ALA A 247 17.99 -9.54 -6.84
C ALA A 247 17.35 -9.18 -5.50
N LYS A 248 17.50 -10.02 -4.47
CA LYS A 248 16.98 -9.78 -3.12
C LYS A 248 17.57 -8.53 -2.46
N SER A 249 18.85 -8.27 -2.68
CA SER A 249 19.51 -7.07 -2.14
C SER A 249 19.12 -5.78 -2.87
N ALA A 250 18.56 -5.90 -4.08
CA ALA A 250 18.13 -4.78 -4.91
C ALA A 250 16.62 -4.50 -4.82
N SER A 251 15.90 -5.21 -3.95
CA SER A 251 14.44 -5.16 -3.80
C SER A 251 14.04 -4.72 -2.39
N GLU A 252 12.95 -3.96 -2.28
CA GLU A 252 12.33 -3.58 -1.01
C GLU A 252 11.52 -4.71 -0.38
N MET A 253 11.02 -5.66 -1.19
CA MET A 253 10.21 -6.80 -0.74
C MET A 253 10.72 -8.12 -1.33
N VAL A 254 10.69 -9.19 -0.55
CA VAL A 254 11.06 -10.55 -1.00
C VAL A 254 9.89 -11.52 -0.76
N LEU A 255 9.45 -12.20 -1.82
CA LEU A 255 8.38 -13.19 -1.76
C LEU A 255 8.93 -14.54 -1.32
N ALA A 256 8.75 -14.90 -0.05
CA ALA A 256 9.30 -16.16 0.49
C ALA A 256 8.74 -17.43 -0.19
N ASP A 257 7.55 -17.35 -0.78
CA ASP A 257 6.80 -18.45 -1.39
C ASP A 257 6.76 -18.42 -2.93
N ASP A 258 7.43 -17.44 -3.54
CA ASP A 258 7.44 -17.23 -5.00
C ASP A 258 6.03 -17.11 -5.61
N ASN A 259 5.07 -16.54 -4.86
CA ASN A 259 3.67 -16.44 -5.28
C ASN A 259 3.23 -14.99 -5.55
N PHE A 260 2.58 -14.79 -6.70
CA PHE A 260 2.04 -13.49 -7.09
C PHE A 260 0.88 -13.04 -6.20
N SER A 261 0.09 -13.97 -5.64
CA SER A 261 -1.01 -13.63 -4.73
C SER A 261 -0.54 -12.88 -3.48
N THR A 262 0.69 -13.17 -3.04
CA THR A 262 1.31 -12.51 -1.89
C THR A 262 1.56 -11.03 -2.14
N ILE A 263 1.78 -10.62 -3.40
CA ILE A 263 1.87 -9.21 -3.78
C ILE A 263 0.52 -8.52 -3.57
N VAL A 264 -0.58 -9.17 -3.95
CA VAL A 264 -1.93 -8.61 -3.79
C VAL A 264 -2.27 -8.43 -2.31
N ALA A 265 -1.98 -9.44 -1.49
CA ALA A 265 -2.13 -9.36 -0.04
C ALA A 265 -1.28 -8.23 0.57
N ALA A 266 -0.04 -8.05 0.11
CA ALA A 266 0.82 -6.96 0.57
C ALA A 266 0.31 -5.57 0.15
N VAL A 267 -0.34 -5.46 -1.01
CA VAL A 267 -0.99 -4.20 -1.44
C VAL A 267 -2.23 -3.91 -0.59
N GLU A 268 -3.05 -4.92 -0.29
CA GLU A 268 -4.20 -4.78 0.61
C GLU A 268 -3.76 -4.30 2.00
N GLU A 269 -2.75 -4.95 2.57
CA GLU A 269 -2.17 -4.58 3.86
C GLU A 269 -1.54 -3.18 3.83
N GLY A 270 -0.82 -2.84 2.75
CA GLY A 270 -0.23 -1.51 2.57
C GLY A 270 -1.29 -0.40 2.53
N ARG A 271 -2.44 -0.65 1.89
CA ARG A 271 -3.58 0.28 1.89
C ARG A 271 -4.17 0.41 3.31
N ALA A 272 -4.30 -0.70 4.03
CA ALA A 272 -4.83 -0.72 5.40
C ALA A 272 -3.95 0.09 6.35
N ILE A 273 -2.65 -0.19 6.36
CA ILE A 273 -1.66 0.55 7.15
C ILE A 273 -1.69 2.04 6.81
N TYR A 274 -1.77 2.40 5.52
CA TYR A 274 -1.83 3.80 5.11
C TYR A 274 -3.08 4.52 5.66
N ASN A 275 -4.26 3.89 5.60
CA ASN A 275 -5.49 4.46 6.14
C ASN A 275 -5.40 4.67 7.66
N ASN A 276 -4.84 3.68 8.37
CA ASN A 276 -4.62 3.77 9.81
C ASN A 276 -3.59 4.86 10.16
N MET A 277 -2.51 4.98 9.37
CA MET A 277 -1.55 6.06 9.46
C MET A 277 -2.18 7.44 9.29
N LYS A 278 -3.04 7.58 8.27
CA LYS A 278 -3.76 8.82 8.01
C LYS A 278 -4.58 9.21 9.26
N GLN A 279 -5.29 8.26 9.86
CA GLN A 279 -6.12 8.50 11.04
C GLN A 279 -5.32 8.97 12.26
N PHE A 280 -4.26 8.26 12.66
CA PHE A 280 -3.52 8.67 13.86
C PHE A 280 -2.72 9.96 13.66
N ILE A 281 -2.19 10.23 12.45
CA ILE A 281 -1.50 11.50 12.16
C ILE A 281 -2.49 12.66 12.31
N ARG A 282 -3.71 12.49 11.82
CA ARG A 282 -4.76 13.50 11.91
C ARG A 282 -5.22 13.72 13.35
N TYR A 283 -5.36 12.65 14.13
CA TYR A 283 -5.65 12.71 15.56
C TYR A 283 -4.61 13.58 16.30
N LEU A 284 -3.32 13.29 16.14
CA LEU A 284 -2.24 14.06 16.77
C LEU A 284 -2.20 15.52 16.31
N ILE A 285 -2.41 15.79 15.02
CA ILE A 285 -2.47 17.17 14.52
C ILE A 285 -3.68 17.92 15.10
N SER A 286 -4.82 17.26 15.25
CA SER A 286 -6.02 17.86 15.85
C SER A 286 -5.79 18.27 17.31
N SER A 287 -5.13 17.41 18.10
CA SER A 287 -4.74 17.69 19.49
C SER A 287 -3.86 18.94 19.56
N ASN A 288 -2.78 18.98 18.77
CA ASN A 288 -1.85 20.12 18.73
C ASN A 288 -2.53 21.44 18.33
N ILE A 289 -3.52 21.42 17.42
CA ILE A 289 -4.28 22.64 17.09
C ILE A 289 -5.02 23.15 18.33
N GLY A 290 -5.62 22.26 19.11
CA GLY A 290 -6.29 22.60 20.36
C GLY A 290 -5.36 23.18 21.42
N GLU A 291 -4.19 22.58 21.60
CA GLU A 291 -3.16 23.09 22.51
C GLU A 291 -2.70 24.51 22.11
N VAL A 292 -2.46 24.75 20.82
CA VAL A 292 -2.08 26.08 20.32
C VAL A 292 -3.19 27.10 20.53
N VAL A 293 -4.45 26.74 20.27
CA VAL A 293 -5.60 27.62 20.53
C VAL A 293 -5.72 27.92 22.03
N CYS A 294 -5.51 26.93 22.91
CA CYS A 294 -5.51 27.12 24.36
C CYS A 294 -4.47 28.16 24.80
N ILE A 295 -3.22 28.00 24.38
CA ILE A 295 -2.12 28.93 24.71
C ILE A 295 -2.43 30.32 24.15
N PHE A 296 -2.88 30.39 22.89
CA PHE A 296 -3.22 31.66 22.24
C PHE A 296 -4.34 32.39 22.95
N LEU A 297 -5.45 31.72 23.29
CA LEU A 297 -6.58 32.34 23.99
C LEU A 297 -6.19 32.80 25.40
N THR A 298 -5.42 31.98 26.12
CA THR A 298 -4.92 32.33 27.46
C THR A 298 -4.09 33.61 27.42
N ALA A 299 -3.13 33.68 26.49
CA ALA A 299 -2.26 34.84 26.31
C ALA A 299 -3.01 36.07 25.77
N ALA A 300 -3.91 35.89 24.79
CA ALA A 300 -4.66 36.99 24.18
C ALA A 300 -5.68 37.63 25.13
N LEU A 301 -6.29 36.82 26.01
CA LEU A 301 -7.24 37.31 27.02
C LEU A 301 -6.53 37.80 28.29
N GLY A 302 -5.23 37.54 28.46
CA GLY A 302 -4.48 37.93 29.67
C GLY A 302 -4.85 37.16 30.93
N ILE A 303 -5.46 35.98 30.78
CA ILE A 303 -5.80 35.11 31.91
C ILE A 303 -4.56 34.28 32.34
N PRO A 304 -4.51 33.77 33.59
CA PRO A 304 -3.43 32.91 34.06
C PRO A 304 -3.23 31.68 33.16
N GLU A 305 -1.99 31.18 33.09
CA GLU A 305 -1.63 30.05 32.23
C GLU A 305 -2.50 28.82 32.52
N ALA A 306 -3.29 28.38 31.53
CA ALA A 306 -4.14 27.20 31.67
C ALA A 306 -3.35 25.88 31.61
N LEU A 307 -2.26 25.84 30.83
CA LEU A 307 -1.41 24.66 30.66
C LEU A 307 0.05 25.08 30.57
N ILE A 308 0.94 24.30 31.20
CA ILE A 308 2.39 24.52 31.16
C ILE A 308 3.09 23.55 30.20
N PRO A 309 4.30 23.88 29.70
CA PRO A 309 4.99 23.04 28.71
C PRO A 309 5.23 21.59 29.15
N VAL A 310 5.50 21.35 30.43
CA VAL A 310 5.76 19.99 30.97
C VAL A 310 4.51 19.11 30.86
N GLN A 311 3.33 19.68 31.08
CA GLN A 311 2.05 18.98 30.92
C GLN A 311 1.80 18.63 29.45
N LEU A 312 2.00 19.59 28.54
CA LEU A 312 1.81 19.40 27.10
C LEU A 312 2.76 18.33 26.52
N LEU A 313 4.01 18.30 26.99
CA LEU A 313 4.96 17.25 26.60
C LEU A 313 4.49 15.86 27.01
N TRP A 314 3.90 15.73 28.20
CA TRP A 314 3.35 14.46 28.68
C TRP A 314 2.08 14.05 27.93
N VAL A 315 1.20 15.01 27.62
CA VAL A 315 0.00 14.75 26.81
C VAL A 315 0.40 14.22 25.44
N ASN A 316 1.24 14.98 24.70
CA ASN A 316 1.63 14.63 23.34
C ASN A 316 2.44 13.34 23.23
N LEU A 317 3.31 13.04 24.20
CA LEU A 317 4.19 11.87 24.12
C LEU A 317 3.54 10.61 24.68
N VAL A 318 2.85 10.72 25.82
CA VAL A 318 2.38 9.58 26.60
C VAL A 318 0.87 9.43 26.44
N THR A 319 0.12 10.46 26.79
CA THR A 319 -1.34 10.37 26.87
C THR A 319 -1.96 10.10 25.51
N ASP A 320 -1.55 10.85 24.48
CA ASP A 320 -2.01 10.70 23.10
C ASP A 320 -1.21 9.64 22.33
N GLY A 321 0.01 9.36 22.76
CA GLY A 321 0.89 8.36 22.14
C GLY A 321 0.30 6.94 22.15
N PHE A 322 -0.31 6.52 23.25
CA PHE A 322 -0.94 5.20 23.33
C PHE A 322 -2.17 5.06 22.42
N PRO A 323 -3.18 5.96 22.45
CA PRO A 323 -4.30 5.92 21.52
C PRO A 323 -3.86 6.06 20.06
N ALA A 324 -2.89 6.92 19.75
CA ALA A 324 -2.37 7.07 18.39
C ALA A 324 -1.76 5.75 17.86
N THR A 325 -0.99 5.06 18.70
CA THR A 325 -0.44 3.74 18.36
C THR A 325 -1.55 2.71 18.20
N ALA A 326 -2.58 2.76 19.05
CA ALA A 326 -3.70 1.84 18.99
C ALA A 326 -4.57 2.02 17.73
N LEU A 327 -4.71 3.25 17.22
CA LEU A 327 -5.36 3.54 15.94
C LEU A 327 -4.61 2.88 14.75
N GLY A 328 -3.31 2.60 14.91
CA GLY A 328 -2.53 1.79 13.97
C GLY A 328 -3.09 0.38 13.76
N PHE A 329 -3.82 -0.16 14.74
CA PHE A 329 -4.45 -1.48 14.72
C PHE A 329 -5.94 -1.46 14.38
N ASN A 330 -6.43 -0.38 13.76
CA ASN A 330 -7.81 -0.33 13.28
C ASN A 330 -8.06 -1.41 12.20
N PRO A 331 -9.25 -2.03 12.18
CA PRO A 331 -9.59 -3.00 11.16
C PRO A 331 -9.66 -2.33 9.77
N PRO A 332 -9.21 -3.01 8.70
CA PRO A 332 -9.28 -2.48 7.35
C PRO A 332 -10.73 -2.33 6.87
N ASP A 333 -10.97 -1.35 6.00
CA ASP A 333 -12.27 -1.18 5.35
C ASP A 333 -12.58 -2.38 4.43
N LEU A 334 -13.83 -2.86 4.43
CA LEU A 334 -14.27 -4.00 3.58
C LEU A 334 -14.17 -3.73 2.07
N ASP A 335 -14.06 -2.46 1.67
CA ASP A 335 -14.00 -2.02 0.28
C ASP A 335 -12.60 -1.55 -0.14
N ILE A 336 -11.56 -1.83 0.66
CA ILE A 336 -10.20 -1.35 0.44
C ILE A 336 -9.60 -1.79 -0.90
N MET A 337 -9.95 -3.00 -1.36
CA MET A 337 -9.57 -3.56 -2.66
C MET A 337 -10.56 -3.26 -3.80
N LYS A 338 -11.54 -2.37 -3.57
CA LYS A 338 -12.47 -1.88 -4.61
C LYS A 338 -12.21 -0.43 -5.02
N LYS A 339 -11.39 0.28 -4.23
CA LYS A 339 -11.00 1.66 -4.51
C LYS A 339 -9.80 1.68 -5.47
N PRO A 340 -9.69 2.67 -6.36
CA PRO A 340 -8.50 2.83 -7.20
C PRO A 340 -7.27 3.17 -6.34
N PRO A 341 -6.04 3.02 -6.87
CA PRO A 341 -4.84 3.47 -6.18
C PRO A 341 -4.92 4.97 -5.87
N ARG A 342 -4.49 5.34 -4.67
CA ARG A 342 -4.38 6.73 -4.23
C ARG A 342 -3.47 7.52 -5.17
N ASN A 343 -3.81 8.79 -5.40
CA ASN A 343 -2.93 9.70 -6.10
C ASN A 343 -1.74 10.09 -5.19
N SER A 344 -0.52 9.95 -5.70
CA SER A 344 0.72 10.30 -4.98
C SER A 344 0.76 11.78 -4.54
N LYS A 345 0.07 12.66 -5.27
CA LYS A 345 -0.01 14.11 -4.99
C LYS A 345 -1.12 14.49 -4.00
N GLU A 346 -1.96 13.56 -3.57
CA GLU A 346 -3.01 13.87 -2.59
C GLU A 346 -2.36 14.15 -1.22
N GLY A 347 -2.68 15.29 -0.63
CA GLY A 347 -2.24 15.63 0.72
C GLY A 347 -2.93 14.78 1.79
N LEU A 348 -2.32 14.70 2.98
CA LEU A 348 -2.92 13.99 4.12
C LEU A 348 -4.21 14.65 4.63
N ILE A 349 -4.31 15.98 4.48
CA ILE A 349 -5.43 16.80 4.93
C ILE A 349 -6.05 17.53 3.72
N THR A 350 -7.28 17.15 3.38
CA THR A 350 -8.11 17.83 2.36
C THR A 350 -8.83 19.04 2.95
N GLY A 351 -9.33 19.98 2.13
CA GLY A 351 -9.97 21.21 2.62
C GLY A 351 -11.11 21.02 3.62
N TRP A 352 -12.05 20.10 3.36
CA TRP A 352 -13.13 19.78 4.31
C TRP A 352 -12.59 19.23 5.63
N LEU A 353 -11.62 18.33 5.53
CA LEU A 353 -11.01 17.70 6.68
C LEU A 353 -10.19 18.69 7.52
N PHE A 354 -9.52 19.65 6.87
CA PHE A 354 -8.85 20.76 7.55
C PHE A 354 -9.85 21.58 8.37
N PHE A 355 -11.00 21.95 7.78
CA PHE A 355 -12.06 22.65 8.50
C PHE A 355 -12.57 21.85 9.70
N ARG A 356 -12.79 20.55 9.54
CA ARG A 356 -13.24 19.67 10.62
C ARG A 356 -12.28 19.65 11.81
N TYR A 357 -10.99 19.42 11.58
CA TYR A 357 -10.01 19.41 12.67
C TYR A 357 -9.74 20.80 13.24
N MET A 358 -9.89 21.85 12.43
CA MET A 358 -9.88 23.21 12.95
C MET A 358 -11.04 23.46 13.92
N ALA A 359 -12.26 23.01 13.58
CA ALA A 359 -13.42 23.16 14.46
C ALA A 359 -13.25 22.37 15.78
N ILE A 360 -12.73 21.14 15.71
CA ILE A 360 -12.44 20.32 16.90
C ILE A 360 -11.33 20.95 17.74
N GLY A 361 -10.22 21.36 17.11
CA GLY A 361 -9.12 22.03 17.81
C GLY A 361 -9.54 23.33 18.49
N ILE A 362 -10.32 24.17 17.79
CA ILE A 362 -10.89 25.39 18.41
C ILE A 362 -11.77 25.02 19.61
N TYR A 363 -12.60 23.99 19.49
CA TYR A 363 -13.41 23.51 20.61
C TYR A 363 -12.54 23.07 21.79
N VAL A 364 -11.49 22.27 21.56
CA VAL A 364 -10.55 21.83 22.59
C VAL A 364 -9.92 23.02 23.30
N GLY A 365 -9.35 23.97 22.55
CA GLY A 365 -8.68 25.14 23.13
C GLY A 365 -9.63 26.07 23.90
N CYS A 366 -10.87 26.24 23.43
CA CYS A 366 -11.89 26.97 24.17
C CYS A 366 -12.35 26.21 25.42
N ALA A 367 -12.44 24.88 25.36
CA ALA A 367 -12.88 24.04 26.47
C ALA A 367 -11.84 24.01 27.60
N THR A 368 -10.55 23.88 27.29
CA THR A 368 -9.48 23.89 28.29
C THR A 368 -9.39 25.23 29.00
N VAL A 369 -9.39 26.33 28.25
CA VAL A 369 -9.41 27.69 28.80
C VAL A 369 -10.70 27.96 29.58
N GLY A 370 -11.84 27.54 29.04
CA GLY A 370 -13.13 27.67 29.69
C GLY A 370 -13.20 26.91 31.03
N ALA A 371 -12.57 25.74 31.13
CA ALA A 371 -12.53 24.95 32.35
C ALA A 371 -11.66 25.60 33.44
N ALA A 372 -10.50 26.14 33.07
CA ALA A 372 -9.67 26.94 33.98
C ALA A 372 -10.41 28.20 34.45
N ALA A 373 -11.02 28.94 33.53
CA ALA A 373 -11.79 30.14 33.85
C ALA A 373 -13.04 29.84 34.69
N TRP A 374 -13.69 28.70 34.46
CA TRP A 374 -14.84 28.24 35.25
C TRP A 374 -14.49 28.06 36.73
N TRP A 375 -13.32 27.48 37.02
CA TRP A 375 -12.85 27.33 38.40
C TRP A 375 -12.62 28.70 39.07
N PHE A 376 -12.05 29.66 38.35
CA PHE A 376 -11.83 31.01 38.87
C PHE A 376 -13.11 31.82 39.10
N MET A 377 -14.10 31.71 38.21
CA MET A 377 -15.22 32.66 38.15
C MET A 377 -16.55 32.11 38.68
N VAL A 378 -16.84 30.83 38.43
CA VAL A 378 -18.21 30.28 38.59
C VAL A 378 -18.29 29.21 39.67
N TYR A 379 -17.20 28.49 39.92
CA TYR A 379 -17.21 27.37 40.84
C TYR A 379 -17.44 27.81 42.30
N ASP A 380 -18.38 27.15 42.99
CA ASP A 380 -18.81 27.54 44.34
C ASP A 380 -17.68 27.51 45.38
N GLN A 381 -16.76 26.54 45.26
CA GLN A 381 -15.59 26.40 46.13
C GLN A 381 -14.36 27.17 45.61
N GLY A 382 -14.50 27.86 44.47
CA GLY A 382 -13.47 28.72 43.89
C GLY A 382 -13.56 30.16 44.39
N PRO A 383 -12.64 31.03 43.92
CA PRO A 383 -12.56 32.43 44.36
C PRO A 383 -13.64 33.36 43.80
N GLN A 384 -14.48 32.90 42.86
CA GLN A 384 -15.61 33.65 42.26
C GLN A 384 -15.20 35.05 41.75
N LEU A 385 -14.11 35.11 41.00
CA LEU A 385 -13.54 36.35 40.47
C LEU A 385 -14.38 36.92 39.33
N ASN A 386 -14.39 38.25 39.24
CA ASN A 386 -14.91 38.93 38.05
C ASN A 386 -13.93 38.82 36.87
N TYR A 387 -14.44 38.88 35.63
CA TYR A 387 -13.62 38.80 34.42
C TYR A 387 -12.46 39.81 34.37
N TYR A 388 -12.70 41.03 34.88
CA TYR A 388 -11.66 42.05 34.97
C TYR A 388 -10.50 41.63 35.86
N GLN A 389 -10.80 41.06 37.04
CA GLN A 389 -9.78 40.60 37.99
C GLN A 389 -8.96 39.44 37.41
N LEU A 390 -9.61 38.53 36.66
CA LEU A 390 -8.92 37.40 36.04
C LEU A 390 -7.95 37.84 34.93
N THR A 391 -8.37 38.76 34.06
CA THR A 391 -7.56 39.24 32.93
C THR A 391 -6.45 40.21 33.32
N HIS A 392 -6.57 40.85 34.48
CA HIS A 392 -5.56 41.79 35.01
C HIS A 392 -4.79 41.21 36.20
N HIS A 393 -4.71 39.88 36.31
CA HIS A 393 -4.11 39.17 37.46
C HIS A 393 -2.68 39.63 37.79
N MET A 394 -1.87 40.01 36.79
CA MET A 394 -0.51 40.53 36.99
C MET A 394 -0.45 41.84 37.80
N GLN A 395 -1.56 42.59 37.86
CA GLN A 395 -1.68 43.86 38.59
C GLN A 395 -2.13 43.66 40.05
N CYS A 396 -2.48 42.44 40.46
CA CYS A 396 -2.92 42.12 41.82
C CYS A 396 -1.99 42.66 42.93
N PRO A 397 -0.64 42.50 42.86
CA PRO A 397 0.24 43.05 43.89
C PRO A 397 0.42 44.58 43.82
N ALA A 398 0.08 45.21 42.69
CA ALA A 398 0.29 46.64 42.46
C ALA A 398 -0.97 47.49 42.73
N GLU A 399 -2.17 46.93 42.56
CA GLU A 399 -3.45 47.64 42.68
C GLU A 399 -4.43 46.96 43.66
N PRO A 400 -4.14 46.96 44.98
CA PRO A 400 -4.94 46.24 45.97
C PRO A 400 -6.40 46.73 46.10
N GLY A 401 -6.73 47.91 45.56
CA GLY A 401 -8.10 48.44 45.55
C GLY A 401 -9.06 47.71 44.60
N MET A 402 -8.54 47.17 43.48
CA MET A 402 -9.35 46.45 42.47
C MET A 402 -9.48 44.95 42.77
N PHE A 403 -8.61 44.43 43.65
CA PHE A 403 -8.54 43.03 44.09
C PHE A 403 -8.93 42.88 45.57
N LYS A 404 -9.91 43.67 46.02
CA LYS A 404 -10.38 43.63 47.39
C LYS A 404 -10.94 42.23 47.71
N ASP A 405 -10.47 41.65 48.82
CA ASP A 405 -10.84 40.31 49.32
C ASP A 405 -10.32 39.11 48.49
N VAL A 406 -9.31 39.32 47.63
CA VAL A 406 -8.64 38.26 46.85
C VAL A 406 -7.17 38.12 47.27
N ASP A 407 -6.74 36.90 47.63
CA ASP A 407 -5.33 36.60 47.82
C ASP A 407 -4.65 36.39 46.46
N CYS A 408 -3.62 37.19 46.14
CA CYS A 408 -2.91 37.11 44.87
C CYS A 408 -2.23 35.74 44.64
N HIS A 409 -2.01 34.93 45.68
CA HIS A 409 -1.48 33.57 45.52
C HIS A 409 -2.45 32.65 44.73
N ILE A 410 -3.75 32.97 44.71
CA ILE A 410 -4.77 32.15 44.04
C ILE A 410 -4.55 31.99 42.53
N PHE A 411 -3.87 32.94 41.89
CA PHE A 411 -3.58 32.89 40.45
C PHE A 411 -2.49 31.89 40.09
N ASN A 412 -1.72 31.42 41.09
CA ASN A 412 -0.72 30.36 40.94
C ASN A 412 -1.23 29.01 41.49
N ASP A 413 -2.53 28.89 41.75
CA ASP A 413 -3.12 27.65 42.26
C ASP A 413 -3.09 26.54 41.18
N PRO A 414 -2.75 25.28 41.53
CA PRO A 414 -2.70 24.17 40.57
C PRO A 414 -4.07 23.64 40.13
N HIS A 415 -5.18 23.95 40.81
CA HIS A 415 -6.53 23.48 40.45
C HIS A 415 -6.97 23.90 39.03
N PRO A 416 -6.90 25.19 38.61
CA PRO A 416 -7.30 25.61 37.26
C PRO A 416 -6.48 24.92 36.16
N MET A 417 -5.18 24.73 36.38
CA MET A 417 -4.33 23.97 35.45
C MET A 417 -4.75 22.51 35.39
N THR A 418 -5.13 21.92 36.52
CA THR A 418 -5.61 20.54 36.56
C THR A 418 -6.96 20.38 35.85
N MET A 419 -7.87 21.35 35.98
CA MET A 419 -9.13 21.39 35.25
C MET A 419 -8.89 21.45 33.75
N ALA A 420 -8.03 22.35 33.29
CA ALA A 420 -7.65 22.46 31.87
C ALA A 420 -7.01 21.17 31.35
N LEU A 421 -6.04 20.60 32.09
CA LEU A 421 -5.36 19.36 31.71
C LEU A 421 -6.33 18.18 31.66
N SER A 422 -7.21 18.04 32.66
CA SER A 422 -8.18 16.94 32.70
C SER A 422 -9.21 17.05 31.57
N VAL A 423 -9.60 18.27 31.19
CA VAL A 423 -10.45 18.51 30.01
C VAL A 423 -9.74 18.15 28.72
N LEU A 424 -8.47 18.55 28.55
CA LEU A 424 -7.66 18.19 27.39
C LEU A 424 -7.57 16.67 27.25
N VAL A 425 -7.10 15.98 28.30
CA VAL A 425 -6.97 14.51 28.31
C VAL A 425 -8.30 13.83 28.02
N THR A 426 -9.39 14.27 28.66
CA THR A 426 -10.71 13.66 28.44
C THR A 426 -11.20 13.89 27.01
N ILE A 427 -11.04 15.10 26.47
CA ILE A 427 -11.40 15.39 25.07
C ILE A 427 -10.59 14.52 24.12
N GLU A 428 -9.28 14.38 24.32
CA GLU A 428 -8.43 13.60 23.43
C GLU A 428 -8.77 12.11 23.47
N MET A 429 -9.14 11.55 24.62
CA MET A 429 -9.63 10.17 24.69
C MET A 429 -10.93 9.98 23.90
N LEU A 430 -11.85 10.95 23.95
CA LEU A 430 -13.08 10.92 23.17
C LEU A 430 -12.82 11.19 21.67
N ASN A 431 -11.86 12.05 21.36
CA ASN A 431 -11.43 12.35 19.99
C ASN A 431 -10.70 11.16 19.35
N ALA A 432 -9.99 10.35 20.15
CA ALA A 432 -9.41 9.09 19.69
C ALA A 432 -10.49 8.09 19.27
N LEU A 433 -11.63 8.03 19.97
CA LEU A 433 -12.79 7.24 19.54
C LEU A 433 -13.34 7.77 18.21
N ASN A 434 -13.53 9.07 18.08
CA ASN A 434 -13.94 9.71 16.84
C ASN A 434 -12.99 9.40 15.67
N SER A 435 -11.70 9.25 15.96
CA SER A 435 -10.65 8.95 14.99
C SER A 435 -10.61 7.48 14.53
N LEU A 436 -11.44 6.61 15.12
CA LEU A 436 -11.56 5.20 14.72
C LEU A 436 -12.07 5.02 13.28
N SER A 437 -12.79 6.01 12.75
CA SER A 437 -13.12 6.08 11.33
C SER A 437 -13.13 7.52 10.85
N GLU A 438 -12.66 7.75 9.61
CA GLU A 438 -12.71 9.07 8.98
C GLU A 438 -14.16 9.52 8.81
N ASN A 439 -15.03 8.72 8.18
CA ASN A 439 -16.39 9.14 7.84
C ASN A 439 -17.49 8.27 8.46
N GLN A 440 -17.18 7.09 9.00
CA GLN A 440 -18.22 6.27 9.63
C GLN A 440 -18.56 6.81 11.03
N SER A 441 -19.86 6.75 11.34
CA SER A 441 -20.35 7.08 12.68
C SER A 441 -19.95 6.02 13.68
N LEU A 442 -19.72 6.40 14.94
CA LEU A 442 -19.55 5.50 16.07
C LEU A 442 -20.75 4.57 16.29
N LEU A 443 -21.93 4.90 15.76
CA LEU A 443 -23.08 4.00 15.77
C LEU A 443 -22.92 2.82 14.79
N VAL A 444 -22.19 3.03 13.70
CA VAL A 444 -21.93 2.02 12.67
C VAL A 444 -20.66 1.25 13.00
N MET A 445 -19.61 1.96 13.39
CA MET A 445 -18.32 1.41 13.81
C MET A 445 -18.11 1.69 15.29
N PRO A 446 -18.64 0.81 16.18
CA PRO A 446 -18.61 1.07 17.61
C PRO A 446 -17.20 1.04 18.20
N PRO A 447 -16.97 1.70 19.36
CA PRO A 447 -15.67 1.77 20.02
C PRO A 447 -14.97 0.42 20.22
N TRP A 448 -15.74 -0.65 20.47
CA TRP A 448 -15.20 -2.00 20.69
C TRP A 448 -14.74 -2.73 19.42
N SER A 449 -14.88 -2.09 18.25
CA SER A 449 -14.30 -2.58 16.99
C SER A 449 -12.78 -2.66 17.08
N ASN A 450 -12.15 -1.77 17.84
CA ASN A 450 -10.73 -1.83 18.18
C ASN A 450 -10.53 -1.98 19.69
N LYS A 451 -10.30 -3.22 20.14
CA LYS A 451 -10.05 -3.53 21.57
C LYS A 451 -8.75 -2.90 22.08
N TRP A 452 -7.76 -2.71 21.21
CA TRP A 452 -6.50 -2.07 21.55
C TRP A 452 -6.70 -0.58 21.85
N LEU A 453 -7.59 0.09 21.12
CA LEU A 453 -7.92 1.50 21.38
C LEU A 453 -8.58 1.67 22.75
N ILE A 454 -9.53 0.80 23.11
CA ILE A 454 -10.15 0.84 24.45
C ILE A 454 -9.09 0.60 25.54
N ALA A 455 -8.21 -0.38 25.37
CA ALA A 455 -7.15 -0.66 26.32
C ALA A 455 -6.15 0.52 26.44
N ALA A 456 -5.83 1.17 25.32
CA ALA A 456 -4.96 2.35 25.30
C ALA A 456 -5.61 3.55 25.99
N ILE A 457 -6.90 3.82 25.75
CA ILE A 457 -7.65 4.87 26.45
C ILE A 457 -7.70 4.59 27.95
N ALA A 458 -7.98 3.35 28.35
CA ALA A 458 -7.99 2.97 29.76
C ALA A 458 -6.60 3.14 30.41
N LEU A 459 -5.53 2.81 29.69
CA LEU A 459 -4.15 3.04 30.14
C LEU A 459 -3.84 4.53 30.27
N SER A 460 -4.17 5.35 29.27
CA SER A 460 -3.95 6.79 29.30
C SER A 460 -4.72 7.47 30.43
N MET A 461 -5.98 7.11 30.65
CA MET A 461 -6.76 7.60 31.80
C MET A 461 -6.16 7.11 33.13
N GLY A 462 -5.70 5.86 33.20
CA GLY A 462 -5.01 5.33 34.37
C GLY A 462 -3.72 6.08 34.69
N LEU A 463 -2.94 6.44 33.68
CA LEU A 463 -1.74 7.26 33.81
C LEU A 463 -2.05 8.71 34.19
N HIS A 464 -3.17 9.26 33.70
CA HIS A 464 -3.66 10.58 34.13
C HIS A 464 -4.01 10.58 35.62
N PHE A 465 -4.73 9.55 36.10
CA PHE A 465 -4.97 9.41 37.55
C PHE A 465 -3.67 9.18 38.33
N PHE A 466 -2.70 8.45 37.77
CA PHE A 466 -1.40 8.26 38.40
C PHE A 466 -0.66 9.58 38.62
N ILE A 467 -0.63 10.49 37.64
CA ILE A 467 0.03 11.79 37.82
C ILE A 467 -0.72 12.70 38.80
N LEU A 468 -2.04 12.54 38.93
CA LEU A 468 -2.86 13.34 39.87
C LEU A 468 -2.70 12.90 41.33
N TYR A 469 -2.64 11.59 41.59
CA TYR A 469 -2.70 11.04 42.95
C TYR A 469 -1.33 10.67 43.54
N VAL A 470 -0.25 10.73 42.75
CA VAL A 470 1.11 10.51 43.25
C VAL A 470 1.79 11.85 43.50
N ASP A 471 2.00 12.21 44.77
CA ASP A 471 2.51 13.52 45.22
C ASP A 471 3.76 14.00 44.46
N PHE A 472 4.70 13.09 44.20
CA PHE A 472 5.91 13.39 43.45
C PHE A 472 5.60 13.86 42.02
N MET A 473 4.67 13.18 41.34
CA MET A 473 4.26 13.55 39.98
C MET A 473 3.43 14.83 40.00
N ALA A 474 2.47 14.93 40.91
CA ALA A 474 1.63 16.11 41.07
C ALA A 474 2.45 17.41 41.24
N THR A 475 3.56 17.32 41.99
CA THR A 475 4.50 18.43 42.19
C THR A 475 5.25 18.82 40.90
N ILE A 476 5.72 17.83 40.13
CA ILE A 476 6.44 18.06 38.86
C ILE A 476 5.52 18.70 37.82
N PHE A 477 4.27 18.25 37.75
CA PHE A 477 3.28 18.71 36.78
C PHE A 477 2.49 19.94 37.25
N GLN A 478 2.70 20.44 38.48
CA GLN A 478 1.93 21.55 39.06
C GLN A 478 0.41 21.30 39.02
N ILE A 479 0.00 20.10 39.45
CA ILE A 479 -1.41 19.65 39.46
C ILE A 479 -1.84 19.15 40.84
N THR A 480 -3.14 19.04 41.05
CA THR A 480 -3.76 18.65 42.33
C THR A 480 -4.95 17.73 42.09
N PRO A 481 -5.26 16.76 42.96
CA PRO A 481 -6.42 15.89 42.78
C PRO A 481 -7.74 16.66 42.64
N LEU A 482 -8.54 16.31 41.64
CA LEU A 482 -9.88 16.86 41.45
C LEU A 482 -10.93 16.10 42.29
N ASN A 483 -11.94 16.82 42.76
CA ASN A 483 -13.10 16.26 43.43
C ASN A 483 -14.18 15.82 42.44
N VAL A 484 -15.27 15.23 42.95
CA VAL A 484 -16.35 14.68 42.11
C VAL A 484 -17.08 15.76 41.31
N ALA A 485 -17.30 16.95 41.88
CA ALA A 485 -18.00 18.03 41.19
C ALA A 485 -17.16 18.58 40.01
N GLU A 486 -15.86 18.72 40.22
CA GLU A 486 -14.88 19.09 39.21
C GLU A 486 -14.82 18.05 38.08
N TRP A 487 -14.77 16.75 38.41
CA TRP A 487 -14.83 15.69 37.40
C TRP A 487 -16.12 15.68 36.59
N ILE A 488 -17.27 15.97 37.22
CA ILE A 488 -18.54 16.13 36.49
C ILE A 488 -18.47 17.31 35.53
N ALA A 489 -17.87 18.43 35.93
CA ALA A 489 -17.66 19.58 35.05
C ALA A 489 -16.73 19.24 33.88
N VAL A 490 -15.64 18.50 34.13
CA VAL A 490 -14.74 17.98 33.10
C VAL A 490 -15.51 17.12 32.09
N LEU A 491 -16.30 16.15 32.55
CA LEU A 491 -17.07 15.29 31.64
C LEU A 491 -18.11 16.08 30.83
N LYS A 492 -18.80 17.04 31.46
CA LYS A 492 -19.79 17.90 30.79
C LYS A 492 -19.18 18.72 29.66
N ILE A 493 -18.01 19.32 29.89
CA ILE A 493 -17.33 20.14 28.87
C ILE A 493 -16.58 19.29 27.84
N SER A 494 -16.17 18.07 28.16
CA SER A 494 -15.43 17.22 27.21
C SER A 494 -16.34 16.39 26.30
N PHE A 495 -17.45 15.85 26.82
CA PHE A 495 -18.35 14.95 26.06
C PHE A 495 -18.87 15.49 24.70
N PRO A 496 -19.17 16.79 24.53
CA PRO A 496 -19.72 17.31 23.28
C PRO A 496 -18.79 17.18 22.08
N VAL A 497 -17.50 16.93 22.28
CA VAL A 497 -16.58 16.67 21.16
C VAL A 497 -17.03 15.48 20.31
N ILE A 498 -17.65 14.46 20.92
CA ILE A 498 -18.24 13.32 20.19
C ILE A 498 -19.39 13.79 19.32
N ILE A 499 -20.30 14.58 19.90
CA ILE A 499 -21.50 15.06 19.21
C ILE A 499 -21.11 16.02 18.06
N LEU A 500 -20.14 16.89 18.31
CA LEU A 500 -19.56 17.79 17.33
C LEU A 500 -18.98 17.02 16.14
N ASP A 501 -18.11 16.05 16.41
CA ASP A 501 -17.48 15.27 15.35
C ASP A 501 -18.48 14.37 14.60
N GLU A 502 -19.43 13.74 15.29
CA GLU A 502 -20.50 12.98 14.65
C GLU A 502 -21.34 13.85 13.73
N THR A 503 -21.58 15.11 14.12
CA THR A 503 -22.25 16.09 13.25
C THR A 503 -21.42 16.39 12.02
N LEU A 504 -20.12 16.62 12.17
CA LEU A 504 -19.21 16.90 11.05
C LEU A 504 -19.07 15.69 10.12
N LYS A 505 -18.98 14.47 10.65
CA LYS A 505 -19.00 13.22 9.87
C LYS A 505 -20.32 13.04 9.12
N PHE A 506 -21.46 13.34 9.75
CA PHE A 506 -22.76 13.28 9.11
C PHE A 506 -22.85 14.23 7.91
N ILE A 507 -22.41 15.47 8.08
CA ILE A 507 -22.33 16.47 7.00
C ILE A 507 -21.40 15.97 5.89
N ALA A 508 -20.23 15.43 6.25
CA ALA A 508 -19.26 14.88 5.30
C ALA A 508 -19.88 13.79 4.41
N ARG A 509 -20.56 12.80 5.01
CA ARG A 509 -21.23 11.72 4.27
C ARG A 509 -22.28 12.26 3.30
N LYS A 510 -23.10 13.23 3.71
CA LYS A 510 -24.22 13.73 2.89
C LYS A 510 -23.78 14.68 1.77
N PHE A 511 -22.83 15.57 2.02
CA PHE A 511 -22.35 16.52 1.01
C PHE A 511 -21.34 15.91 0.04
N THR A 512 -20.57 14.90 0.48
CA THR A 512 -19.53 14.27 -0.36
C THR A 512 -20.05 13.05 -1.12
N ASP A 513 -20.99 12.28 -0.54
CA ASP A 513 -21.55 11.06 -1.17
C ASP A 513 -22.88 11.29 -1.95
N GLY A 514 -23.34 12.54 -2.09
CA GLY A 514 -24.40 12.92 -3.03
C GLY A 514 -25.83 12.41 -2.74
N ASN A 515 -26.11 11.83 -1.56
CA ASN A 515 -27.38 11.13 -1.33
C ASN A 515 -28.46 11.99 -0.65
N SER A 516 -29.61 12.14 -1.33
CA SER A 516 -30.65 13.16 -1.13
C SER A 516 -31.77 12.77 -0.15
N SER A 517 -31.45 12.49 1.12
CA SER A 517 -32.48 12.34 2.18
C SER A 517 -32.10 13.17 3.41
N VAL A 518 -32.63 14.40 3.46
CA VAL A 518 -32.15 15.48 4.35
C VAL A 518 -33.05 15.70 5.57
N VAL A 519 -34.34 15.35 5.52
CA VAL A 519 -35.32 15.90 6.48
C VAL A 519 -35.50 15.03 7.74
N LEU A 520 -35.36 13.70 7.65
CA LEU A 520 -35.65 12.79 8.78
C LEU A 520 -34.48 12.65 9.77
N GLU A 521 -33.23 12.83 9.33
CA GLU A 521 -32.04 12.63 10.17
C GLU A 521 -31.54 13.93 10.84
N LEU A 522 -31.86 15.10 10.27
CA LEU A 522 -31.53 16.40 10.87
C LEU A 522 -32.30 16.61 12.19
N SER A 523 -33.53 16.09 12.30
CA SER A 523 -34.32 16.13 13.52
C SER A 523 -33.72 15.29 14.65
N VAL A 524 -33.08 14.17 14.33
CA VAL A 524 -32.32 13.35 15.28
C VAL A 524 -31.11 14.11 15.79
N LEU A 525 -30.37 14.78 14.90
CA LEU A 525 -29.18 15.54 15.27
C LEU A 525 -29.53 16.76 16.14
N VAL A 526 -30.59 17.49 15.78
CA VAL A 526 -31.17 18.56 16.61
C VAL A 526 -31.67 18.00 17.94
N GLY A 527 -32.26 16.80 17.96
CA GLY A 527 -32.68 16.10 19.17
C GLY A 527 -31.52 15.71 20.08
N VAL A 528 -30.38 15.29 19.54
CA VAL A 528 -29.16 14.95 20.31
C VAL A 528 -28.55 16.21 20.92
N TRP A 529 -28.43 17.30 20.16
CA TRP A 529 -27.97 18.59 20.69
C TRP A 529 -28.94 19.16 21.73
N ALA A 530 -30.25 19.04 21.51
CA ALA A 530 -31.28 19.45 22.48
C ALA A 530 -31.26 18.60 23.75
N ALA A 531 -31.02 17.28 23.64
CA ALA A 531 -30.86 16.39 24.79
C ALA A 531 -29.59 16.71 25.59
N TYR A 532 -28.47 17.00 24.91
CA TYR A 532 -27.25 17.46 25.57
C TYR A 532 -27.47 18.80 26.30
N LEU A 533 -28.06 19.80 25.64
CA LEU A 533 -28.41 21.07 26.25
C LEU A 533 -29.40 20.89 27.43
N GLY A 534 -30.35 19.96 27.31
CA GLY A 534 -31.26 19.58 28.39
C GLY A 534 -30.57 18.92 29.58
N MET A 535 -29.59 18.05 29.35
CA MET A 535 -28.76 17.46 30.42
C MET A 535 -27.88 18.52 31.09
N MET A 536 -27.32 19.46 30.33
CA MET A 536 -26.57 20.59 30.86
C MET A 536 -27.45 21.45 31.77
N LEU A 537 -28.72 21.66 31.43
CA LEU A 537 -29.67 22.44 32.24
C LEU A 537 -30.22 21.67 33.46
N CYS A 538 -30.40 20.34 33.38
CA CYS A 538 -30.96 19.54 34.49
C CYS A 538 -30.00 19.32 35.67
N PHE A 539 -28.70 19.54 35.50
CA PHE A 539 -27.69 19.38 36.56
C PHE A 539 -27.08 20.72 37.01
N THR A 540 -27.79 21.83 36.77
CA THR A 540 -27.47 23.19 37.26
C THR A 540 -28.51 23.66 38.28
N ILE A 541 -29.21 22.71 38.92
CA ILE A 541 -30.07 22.92 40.11
C ILE A 541 -29.43 22.19 41.28
#